data_AF-A0A418X9I0-F1
#
_entry.id   AF-A0A418X9I0-F1
#
_cell.length_a   1.000
_cell.length_b   1.000
_cell.length_c   1.000
_cell.angle_alpha   90.00
_cell.angle_beta   90.00
_cell.angle_gamma   90.00
#
_symmetry.space_group_name_H-M   'P 1'
#
loop_
_entity.id
_entity.type
_entity.pdbx_description
1 polymer ?
#
loop_
_entity_poly.entity_id
_entity_poly.type
_entity_poly.pdbx_seq_one_letter_code
_entity_poly.pdbx_strand_id
1 'polypeptide(L)' 'MAHLYFKAQEVSMRSKQQNPKSALIAKFSVEAIRRGGSVSSNQRRFFKVAAELGKELEPVDVLSGARA' A
#
# COMPACT_ATOMS: atom_id res chain seq x y z
N MET A 1 23.48 -34.84 -3.69
CA MET A 1 22.62 -33.95 -4.50
C MET A 1 21.28 -33.59 -3.83
N ALA A 2 20.66 -34.47 -3.02
CA ALA A 2 19.41 -34.17 -2.31
C ALA A 2 19.54 -33.07 -1.22
N HIS A 3 20.70 -32.94 -0.57
CA HIS A 3 20.92 -31.96 0.50
C HIS A 3 20.87 -30.49 0.02
N LEU A 4 21.24 -30.21 -1.23
CA LEU A 4 21.22 -28.87 -1.80
C LEU A 4 19.79 -28.42 -2.16
N TYR A 5 18.95 -29.37 -2.59
CA TYR A 5 17.54 -29.12 -2.89
C TYR A 5 16.74 -28.75 -1.64
N PHE A 6 16.99 -29.42 -0.52
CA PHE A 6 16.32 -29.12 0.75
C PHE A 6 16.68 -27.72 1.26
N LYS A 7 17.96 -27.33 1.16
CA LYS A 7 18.44 -26.01 1.59
C LYS A 7 17.89 -24.87 0.73
N ALA A 8 17.71 -25.09 -0.58
CA ALA A 8 17.10 -24.12 -1.48
C ALA A 8 15.60 -23.90 -1.20
N GLN A 9 14.87 -24.95 -0.82
CA GLN A 9 13.47 -24.82 -0.39
C GLN A 9 13.35 -24.06 0.94
N GLU A 10 14.24 -24.29 1.91
CA GLU A 10 14.25 -23.53 3.17
C GLU A 10 14.51 -22.02 2.97
N VAL A 11 15.42 -21.65 2.07
CA VAL A 11 15.71 -20.24 1.75
C VAL A 11 14.52 -19.59 1.04
N SER A 12 13.83 -20.33 0.16
CA SER A 12 12.61 -19.89 -0.54
C SER A 12 11.39 -19.75 0.39
N MET A 13 11.33 -20.53 1.47
CA MET A 13 10.30 -20.39 2.51
C MET A 13 10.61 -19.24 3.48
N ARG A 14 11.88 -18.98 3.79
CA ARG A 14 12.30 -17.84 4.63
C ARG A 14 12.07 -16.48 3.97
N SER A 15 12.22 -16.37 2.65
CA SER A 15 11.88 -15.14 1.91
C SER A 15 10.36 -14.91 1.76
N LYS A 16 9.54 -15.93 2.08
CA LYS A 16 8.08 -15.88 2.11
C LYS A 16 7.50 -15.64 3.50
N GLN A 17 8.31 -15.23 4.48
CA GLN A 17 7.77 -14.61 5.69
C GLN A 17 7.13 -13.29 5.27
N GLN A 18 5.85 -13.37 4.89
CA GLN A 18 5.00 -12.22 4.64
C GLN A 18 5.17 -11.32 5.86
N ASN A 19 5.76 -10.14 5.62
CA ASN A 19 5.92 -9.13 6.65
C ASN A 19 4.56 -8.99 7.36
N PRO A 20 4.47 -9.10 8.69
CA PRO A 20 3.18 -9.08 9.39
C PRO A 20 2.36 -7.83 9.02
N LYS A 21 3.04 -6.75 8.65
CA LYS A 21 2.47 -5.53 8.11
C LYS A 21 1.75 -5.72 6.76
N SER A 22 2.28 -6.49 5.81
CA SER A 22 1.61 -6.71 4.52
C SER A 22 0.35 -7.56 4.68
N ALA A 23 0.36 -8.55 5.56
CA ALA A 23 -0.82 -9.34 5.90
C ALA A 23 -1.93 -8.48 6.53
N LEU A 24 -1.56 -7.56 7.44
CA LEU A 24 -2.48 -6.59 8.02
C LEU A 24 -3.06 -5.64 6.96
N ILE A 25 -2.22 -5.11 6.05
CA ILE A 25 -2.68 -4.25 4.95
C ILE A 25 -3.70 -4.99 4.09
N ALA A 26 -3.41 -6.23 3.68
CA ALA A 26 -4.35 -7.02 2.88
C ALA A 26 -5.70 -7.22 3.59
N LYS A 27 -5.67 -7.55 4.90
CA LYS A 27 -6.88 -7.71 5.71
C LYS A 27 -7.71 -6.43 5.77
N PHE A 28 -7.07 -5.29 6.05
CA PHE A 28 -7.77 -4.01 6.14
C PHE A 28 -8.28 -3.52 4.79
N SER A 29 -7.56 -3.75 3.70
CA SER A 29 -8.02 -3.43 2.35
C SER A 29 -9.29 -4.19 1.98
N VAL A 30 -9.36 -5.49 2.30
CA VAL A 30 -10.56 -6.30 2.08
C VAL A 30 -11.75 -5.77 2.90
N GLU A 31 -11.54 -5.46 4.18
CA GLU A 31 -12.60 -4.88 5.02
C GLU A 31 -13.03 -3.49 4.54
N ALA A 32 -12.10 -2.65 4.07
CA ALA A 32 -12.39 -1.33 3.54
C ALA A 32 -13.26 -1.40 2.28
N ILE A 33 -12.95 -2.33 1.37
CA ILE A 33 -13.77 -2.57 0.17
C ILE A 33 -15.16 -3.09 0.56
N ARG A 34 -15.23 -4.04 1.51
CA ARG A 34 -16.50 -4.60 1.99
C ARG A 34 -17.40 -3.54 2.61
N ARG A 35 -16.83 -2.60 3.36
CA ARG A 35 -17.59 -1.54 4.08
C ARG A 35 -17.86 -0.31 3.21
N GLY A 36 -16.89 0.11 2.41
CA GLY A 36 -16.96 1.30 1.58
C GLY A 36 -17.57 1.07 0.20
N GLY A 37 -17.69 -0.18 -0.23
CA GLY A 37 -18.13 -0.53 -1.58
C GLY A 37 -17.09 -0.15 -2.64
N SER A 38 -17.56 0.04 -3.86
CA SER A 38 -16.70 0.46 -4.97
C SER A 38 -16.45 1.97 -4.90
N VAL A 39 -15.23 2.39 -5.22
CA VAL A 39 -14.94 3.82 -5.44
C VAL A 39 -15.89 4.37 -6.51
N SER A 40 -16.55 5.49 -6.25
CA SER A 40 -17.42 6.16 -7.23
C SER A 40 -16.62 6.81 -8.35
N SER A 41 -17.29 7.19 -9.45
CA SER A 41 -16.65 7.92 -10.54
C SER A 41 -16.02 9.24 -10.06
N ASN A 42 -16.73 9.96 -9.18
CA ASN A 42 -16.24 11.21 -8.60
C ASN A 42 -15.00 11.00 -7.71
N GLN A 43 -15.00 9.97 -6.87
CA GLN A 43 -13.84 9.66 -6.03
C GLN A 43 -12.64 9.23 -6.87
N ARG A 44 -12.84 8.45 -7.94
CA ARG A 44 -11.76 8.13 -8.90
C ARG A 44 -11.18 9.38 -9.54
N ARG A 45 -12.04 10.32 -9.96
CA ARG A 45 -11.61 11.59 -10.55
C ARG A 45 -10.82 12.43 -9.55
N PHE A 46 -11.27 12.48 -8.29
CA PHE A 46 -10.56 13.15 -7.22
C PHE A 46 -9.17 12.56 -7.00
N PHE A 47 -9.05 11.23 -6.88
CA PHE A 47 -7.74 10.57 -6.72
C PHE A 47 -6.82 10.79 -7.91
N LYS A 48 -7.35 10.79 -9.14
CA LYS A 48 -6.58 11.09 -10.35
C LYS A 48 -5.98 12.50 -10.29
N VAL A 49 -6.82 13.50 -10.02
CA VAL A 49 -6.40 14.90 -9.89
C VAL A 49 -5.39 15.07 -8.76
N ALA A 50 -5.63 14.43 -7.60
CA ALA A 50 -4.71 14.47 -6.48
C ALA A 50 -3.35 13.82 -6.78
N ALA A 51 -3.31 12.75 -7.57
CA ALA A 51 -2.06 12.12 -7.98
C ALA A 51 -1.27 12.96 -9.00
N GLU A 52 -1.98 13.61 -9.93
CA GLU A 52 -1.39 14.42 -11.00
C GLU A 52 -0.92 15.80 -10.50
N LEU A 53 -1.76 16.48 -9.72
CA LEU A 53 -1.59 17.88 -9.33
C LEU A 53 -1.38 18.08 -7.83
N GLY A 54 -1.38 17.00 -7.02
CA GLY A 54 -1.37 17.12 -5.57
C GLY A 54 -0.19 17.89 -4.98
N LYS A 55 0.98 17.87 -5.64
CA LYS A 55 2.16 18.65 -5.24
C LYS A 55 2.04 20.13 -5.59
N GLU A 56 1.34 20.46 -6.67
CA GLU A 56 1.11 21.85 -7.10
C GLU A 56 -0.05 22.47 -6.32
N LEU A 57 -1.01 21.64 -5.90
CA LEU A 57 -2.15 22.01 -5.06
C LEU A 57 -1.85 21.90 -3.56
N GLU A 58 -0.64 21.47 -3.18
CA GLU A 58 -0.21 21.48 -1.80
C GLU A 58 -0.13 22.96 -1.37
N PRO A 59 -0.92 23.40 -0.37
CA PRO A 59 -0.90 24.78 0.05
C PRO A 59 0.50 25.14 0.49
N VAL A 60 1.12 26.18 -0.07
CA VAL A 60 2.53 26.55 0.19
C VAL A 60 2.71 27.30 1.53
N ASP A 61 1.74 27.19 2.43
CA ASP A 61 1.60 28.07 3.60
C ASP A 61 1.78 27.30 4.92
N VAL A 62 1.73 27.99 6.06
CA VAL A 62 2.02 27.49 7.43
C VAL A 62 1.27 26.19 7.80
N LEU A 63 0.16 25.89 7.13
CA LEU A 63 -0.62 24.65 7.31
C LEU A 63 -0.10 23.43 6.54
N SER A 64 0.94 23.59 5.72
CA SER A 64 1.58 22.53 4.91
C SER A 64 2.41 21.54 5.72
N GLY A 65 2.58 21.78 7.02
CA GLY A 65 3.44 20.93 7.85
C GLY A 65 4.93 21.08 7.54
N ALA A 66 5.32 22.04 6.69
CA ALA A 66 6.69 22.53 6.65
C ALA A 66 7.01 23.05 8.06
N ARG A 67 7.83 22.28 8.80
CA ARG A 67 8.33 22.69 10.11
C ARG A 67 9.01 24.06 9.95
N ALA A 68 8.56 25.02 10.74
CA ALA A 68 9.35 26.21 11.06
C ALA A 68 10.71 25.80 11.65
#